data_AF-A0AAD8AHF9-F1
#
_entry.id   AF-A0AAD8AHF9-F1
#
_cell.length_a   1.000
_cell.length_b   1.000
_cell.length_c   1.000
_cell.angle_alpha   90.00
_cell.angle_beta   90.00
_cell.angle_gamma   90.00
#
_symmetry.space_group_name_H-M   'P 1'
#
loop_
_entity.id
_entity.type
_entity.pdbx_description
1 polymer ?
#
loop_
_entity_poly.entity_id
_entity_poly.type
_entity_poly.pdbx_seq_one_letter_code
_entity_poly.pdbx_strand_id
1 'polypeptide(L)'
;YRLEPTEDSGDEFHILRNGSLRAPYLFPYPLMPDDYCLEVFWENDEENVLPLICFKEPPPASSTPIQYILYPIGLLISVPFLIATMLVYCLIPELRDLHGKSLACHVSCLAVAYVFLAAVQLVGDSMNEDICTAFAFVIHFSFVACFFWLNVLCIDTWWNVRANTRFLWSSAPVEENYYMGYTRLDGEVLMQKATERKVFIFYSLYAWCLPVRKQNFNISTVLFRMCFTLFGVMGINWITEVISWAAGGPDYLWYFTDVINTLQGIIIFGIFVLEPRVRDLVRLQLWPKISEIVCKCRRNQPKAMVLYKSPEKARDIAN
;
A
#
# COMPACT_ATOMS: atom_id res chain seq x y z
N TYR A 1 -2.27 1.75 -37.41
CA TYR A 1 -1.50 2.97 -37.68
C TYR A 1 -1.61 3.30 -39.17
N ARG A 2 -1.91 4.56 -39.52
CA ARG A 2 -1.98 5.05 -40.91
C ARG A 2 -0.61 5.63 -41.27
N LEU A 3 -0.05 5.28 -42.43
CA LEU A 3 1.20 5.88 -42.89
C LEU A 3 0.94 7.18 -43.66
N GLU A 4 1.55 8.28 -43.22
CA GLU A 4 1.37 9.61 -43.81
C GLU A 4 2.71 10.22 -44.23
N PRO A 5 3.29 9.80 -45.38
CA PRO A 5 4.60 10.27 -45.83
C PRO A 5 4.66 11.77 -46.14
N THR A 6 3.49 12.42 -46.30
CA THR A 6 3.34 13.86 -46.49
C THR A 6 3.50 14.66 -45.20
N GLU A 7 3.13 14.08 -44.05
CA GLU A 7 3.25 14.70 -42.73
C GLU A 7 4.52 14.25 -41.97
N ASP A 8 4.86 12.95 -42.04
CA ASP A 8 6.06 12.38 -41.44
C ASP A 8 6.92 11.62 -42.46
N SER A 9 8.15 12.08 -42.68
CA SER A 9 9.13 11.39 -43.52
C SER A 9 9.46 9.96 -43.04
N GLY A 10 9.24 9.65 -41.76
CA GLY A 10 9.39 8.31 -41.20
C GLY A 10 8.33 7.30 -41.68
N ASP A 11 7.24 7.78 -42.26
CA ASP A 11 6.15 6.95 -42.78
C ASP A 11 6.29 6.62 -44.27
N GLU A 12 7.48 6.87 -44.86
CA GLU A 12 7.75 6.50 -46.24
C GLU A 12 7.51 5.00 -46.48
N PHE A 13 6.75 4.68 -47.53
CA PHE A 13 6.42 3.31 -47.88
C PHE A 13 6.49 3.05 -49.39
N HIS A 14 6.76 1.80 -49.73
CA HIS A 14 6.76 1.31 -51.12
C HIS A 14 6.06 -0.04 -51.20
N ILE A 15 5.17 -0.20 -52.18
CA ILE A 15 4.54 -1.48 -52.48
C ILE A 15 5.41 -2.23 -53.49
N LEU A 16 5.86 -3.42 -53.11
CA LEU A 16 6.69 -4.28 -53.96
C LEU A 16 5.83 -5.07 -54.95
N ARG A 17 6.43 -5.54 -56.05
CA ARG A 17 5.71 -6.29 -57.12
C ARG A 17 5.05 -7.59 -56.65
N ASN A 18 5.53 -8.16 -55.54
CA ASN A 18 4.97 -9.34 -54.91
C ASN A 18 3.78 -9.01 -53.98
N GLY A 19 3.34 -7.75 -53.92
CA GLY A 19 2.28 -7.29 -53.03
C GLY A 19 2.72 -7.11 -51.58
N SER A 20 4.02 -7.12 -51.27
CA SER A 20 4.49 -6.81 -49.91
C SER A 20 4.73 -5.32 -49.73
N LEU A 21 4.47 -4.80 -48.53
CA LEU A 21 4.66 -3.39 -48.19
C LEU A 21 6.03 -3.20 -47.51
N ARG A 22 6.86 -2.31 -48.06
CA ARG A 22 8.17 -1.95 -47.52
C ARG A 22 8.11 -0.56 -46.90
N ALA A 23 8.19 -0.48 -45.58
CA ALA A 23 8.36 0.77 -44.84
C ALA A 23 9.73 0.77 -44.14
N PRO A 24 10.79 1.29 -44.79
CA PRO A 24 12.18 1.09 -44.35
C PRO A 24 12.52 1.71 -42.99
N TYR A 25 11.81 2.75 -42.59
CA TYR A 25 12.06 3.46 -41.33
C TYR A 25 11.29 2.89 -40.14
N LEU A 26 10.19 2.16 -40.39
CA LEU A 26 9.36 1.53 -39.35
C LEU A 26 9.70 0.06 -39.12
N PHE A 27 9.95 -0.70 -40.19
CA PHE A 27 10.14 -2.14 -40.11
C PHE A 27 11.42 -2.61 -40.83
N PRO A 28 12.25 -3.46 -40.20
CA PRO A 28 13.45 -3.98 -40.82
C PRO A 28 13.16 -4.96 -41.97
N TYR A 29 11.96 -5.56 -42.03
CA TYR A 29 11.49 -6.50 -43.05
C TYR A 29 10.24 -5.99 -43.80
N PRO A 30 9.97 -6.43 -45.04
CA PRO A 30 8.72 -6.10 -45.74
C PRO A 30 7.53 -6.85 -45.12
N LEU A 31 6.39 -6.18 -44.99
CA LEU A 31 5.13 -6.71 -44.48
C LEU A 31 4.39 -7.49 -45.58
N MET A 32 3.81 -8.63 -45.21
CA MET A 32 3.03 -9.46 -46.13
C MET A 32 1.66 -8.84 -46.41
N PRO A 33 0.98 -9.20 -47.52
CA PRO A 33 -0.36 -8.70 -47.84
C PRO A 33 -1.41 -8.84 -46.72
N ASP A 34 -1.23 -9.83 -45.82
CA ASP A 34 -2.14 -10.08 -44.70
C ASP A 34 -1.89 -9.15 -43.49
N ASP A 35 -0.74 -8.44 -43.45
CA ASP A 35 -0.32 -7.59 -42.32
C ASP A 35 -0.71 -6.11 -42.49
N TYR A 36 -1.24 -5.72 -43.65
CA TYR A 36 -1.64 -4.35 -43.94
C TYR A 36 -2.90 -4.31 -44.83
N CYS A 37 -3.64 -3.19 -44.78
CA CYS A 37 -4.75 -2.91 -45.67
C CYS A 37 -4.49 -1.60 -46.43
N LEU A 38 -5.06 -1.43 -47.62
CA LEU A 38 -5.05 -0.17 -48.36
C LEU A 38 -6.44 0.43 -48.32
N GLU A 39 -6.54 1.71 -47.96
CA GLU A 39 -7.80 2.44 -47.90
C GLU A 39 -7.67 3.78 -48.62
N VAL A 40 -8.79 4.29 -49.14
CA VAL A 40 -8.84 5.58 -49.84
C VAL A 40 -9.18 6.67 -48.83
N PHE A 41 -8.31 7.69 -48.75
CA PHE A 41 -8.50 8.87 -47.92
C PHE A 41 -8.64 10.10 -48.80
N TRP A 42 -9.49 11.02 -48.35
CA TRP A 42 -9.77 12.28 -49.04
C TRP A 42 -9.04 13.39 -48.30
N GLU A 43 -8.09 14.04 -48.96
CA GLU A 43 -7.36 15.17 -48.41
C GLU A 43 -7.30 16.30 -49.43
N ASN A 44 -7.80 17.48 -49.08
CA ASN A 44 -7.87 18.66 -49.97
C ASN A 44 -8.50 18.38 -51.35
N ASP A 45 -9.61 17.61 -51.37
CA ASP A 45 -10.32 17.17 -52.59
C ASP A 45 -9.51 16.23 -53.52
N GLU A 46 -8.36 15.71 -53.07
CA GLU A 46 -7.59 14.67 -53.75
C GLU A 46 -7.77 13.30 -53.07
N GLU A 47 -7.88 12.24 -53.88
CA GLU A 47 -7.96 10.85 -53.42
C GLU A 47 -6.55 10.27 -53.24
N ASN A 48 -6.18 9.96 -51.99
CA ASN A 48 -4.90 9.35 -51.63
C ASN A 48 -5.12 7.92 -51.12
N VAL A 49 -4.47 6.93 -51.73
CA VAL A 49 -4.49 5.54 -51.26
C VAL A 49 -3.34 5.33 -50.28
N LEU A 50 -3.67 5.09 -49.01
CA LEU A 50 -2.67 4.95 -47.94
C LEU A 50 -2.78 3.59 -47.25
N PRO A 51 -1.64 2.99 -46.85
CA PRO A 51 -1.63 1.76 -46.10
C PRO A 51 -1.96 1.99 -44.62
N LEU A 52 -2.87 1.16 -44.12
CA LEU A 52 -3.17 0.96 -42.72
C LEU A 52 -2.45 -0.29 -42.26
N ILE A 53 -1.51 -0.13 -41.33
CA ILE A 53 -0.76 -1.22 -40.74
C ILE A 53 -1.41 -1.58 -39.41
N CYS A 54 -1.65 -2.87 -39.18
CA CYS A 54 -2.08 -3.36 -37.88
C CYS A 54 -1.02 -2.99 -36.83
N PHE A 55 -1.45 -2.42 -35.69
CA PHE A 55 -0.57 -2.42 -34.53
C PHE A 55 -0.35 -3.90 -34.19
N LYS A 56 0.80 -4.45 -34.56
CA LYS A 56 1.25 -5.67 -33.90
C LYS A 56 1.45 -5.21 -32.47
N GLU A 57 0.60 -5.70 -31.57
CA GLU A 57 0.82 -5.56 -30.13
C GLU A 57 2.32 -5.74 -29.92
N PRO A 58 3.01 -4.78 -29.27
CA PRO A 58 4.44 -4.93 -29.04
C PRO A 58 4.65 -6.34 -28.51
N PRO A 59 5.62 -7.11 -29.06
CA PRO A 59 5.88 -8.46 -28.56
C PRO A 59 5.92 -8.34 -27.04
N PRO A 60 5.11 -9.11 -26.30
CA PRO A 60 4.93 -8.92 -24.86
C PRO A 60 6.33 -8.79 -24.27
N ALA A 61 6.62 -7.62 -23.71
CA ALA A 61 7.96 -7.12 -23.51
C ALA A 61 8.68 -7.95 -22.45
N SER A 62 9.05 -9.21 -22.71
CA SER A 62 9.69 -10.12 -21.75
C SER A 62 9.04 -10.22 -20.36
N SER A 63 7.86 -9.64 -20.13
CA SER A 63 7.07 -9.82 -18.92
C SER A 63 6.48 -11.20 -19.04
N THR A 64 7.09 -12.17 -18.34
CA THR A 64 6.54 -13.54 -18.31
C THR A 64 5.06 -13.45 -17.93
N PRO A 65 4.14 -14.14 -18.63
CA PRO A 65 2.70 -14.13 -18.31
C PRO A 65 2.39 -14.52 -16.85
N ILE A 66 3.38 -15.08 -16.15
CA ILE A 66 3.37 -15.38 -14.73
C ILE A 66 3.18 -14.12 -13.86
N GLN A 67 3.75 -12.95 -14.20
CA GLN A 67 3.65 -11.74 -13.35
C GLN A 67 2.21 -11.21 -13.26
N TYR A 68 1.50 -11.14 -14.38
CA TYR A 68 0.09 -10.73 -14.45
C TYR A 68 -0.85 -11.65 -13.66
N ILE A 69 -0.44 -12.90 -13.40
CA ILE A 69 -1.19 -13.86 -12.61
C ILE A 69 -0.75 -13.83 -11.14
N LEU A 70 0.55 -13.71 -10.88
CA LEU A 70 1.14 -13.81 -9.55
C LEU A 70 0.74 -12.63 -8.66
N TYR A 71 0.73 -11.41 -9.21
CA TYR A 71 0.40 -10.20 -8.45
C TYR A 71 -1.05 -10.17 -7.94
N PRO A 72 -2.10 -10.40 -8.76
CA PRO A 72 -3.47 -10.43 -8.24
C PRO A 72 -3.69 -11.59 -7.26
N ILE A 73 -3.04 -12.74 -7.46
CA ILE A 73 -3.08 -13.83 -6.48
C ILE A 73 -2.46 -13.40 -5.15
N GLY A 74 -1.30 -12.74 -5.17
CA GLY A 74 -0.65 -12.21 -3.97
C GLY A 74 -1.53 -11.20 -3.23
N LEU A 75 -2.14 -10.26 -3.95
CA LEU A 75 -3.10 -9.30 -3.40
C LEU A 75 -4.28 -10.01 -2.73
N LEU A 76 -4.89 -10.98 -3.41
CA LEU A 76 -6.03 -11.76 -2.87
C LEU A 76 -5.65 -12.60 -1.65
N ILE A 77 -4.43 -13.14 -1.60
CA ILE A 77 -3.92 -13.84 -0.41
C ILE A 77 -3.74 -12.85 0.76
N SER A 78 -3.34 -11.61 0.50
CA SER A 78 -3.18 -10.57 1.54
C SER A 78 -4.51 -10.07 2.13
N VAL A 79 -5.58 -10.00 1.33
CA VAL A 79 -6.92 -9.53 1.75
C VAL A 79 -7.46 -10.19 3.04
N PRO A 80 -7.49 -11.54 3.19
CA PRO A 80 -7.99 -12.16 4.42
C PRO A 80 -7.17 -11.79 5.66
N PHE A 81 -5.85 -11.58 5.54
CA PHE A 81 -5.02 -11.13 6.66
C PHE A 81 -5.29 -9.68 7.04
N LEU A 82 -5.57 -8.82 6.05
CA LEU A 82 -6.01 -7.43 6.29
C LEU A 82 -7.36 -7.42 7.01
N ILE A 83 -8.33 -8.20 6.52
CA ILE A 83 -9.65 -8.32 7.16
C ILE A 83 -9.52 -8.86 8.59
N ALA A 84 -8.71 -9.90 8.81
CA ALA A 84 -8.46 -10.44 10.13
C ALA A 84 -7.85 -9.39 11.07
N THR A 85 -6.89 -8.60 10.59
CA THR A 85 -6.30 -7.48 11.34
C THR A 85 -7.36 -6.45 11.73
N MET A 86 -8.17 -6.00 10.77
CA MET A 86 -9.27 -5.07 11.04
C MET A 86 -10.25 -5.62 12.10
N LEU A 87 -10.68 -6.87 11.96
CA LEU A 87 -11.61 -7.50 12.91
C LEU A 87 -11.01 -7.58 14.32
N VAL A 88 -9.74 -7.96 14.48
CA VAL A 88 -9.09 -8.01 15.80
C VAL A 88 -9.13 -6.64 16.49
N TYR A 89 -8.77 -5.58 15.77
CA TYR A 89 -8.73 -4.22 16.30
C TYR A 89 -10.13 -3.61 16.53
N CYS A 90 -11.16 -4.08 15.84
CA CYS A 90 -12.55 -3.66 16.08
C CYS A 90 -13.24 -4.43 17.22
N LEU A 91 -12.95 -5.73 17.37
CA LEU A 91 -13.66 -6.62 18.28
C LEU A 91 -13.11 -6.62 19.72
N ILE A 92 -11.81 -6.34 19.89
CA ILE A 92 -11.18 -6.29 21.22
C ILE A 92 -11.29 -4.85 21.77
N PRO A 93 -12.12 -4.60 22.79
CA PRO A 93 -12.37 -3.24 23.28
C PRO A 93 -11.12 -2.54 23.81
N GLU A 94 -10.14 -3.29 24.33
CA GLU A 94 -8.85 -2.79 24.82
C GLU A 94 -7.95 -2.25 23.70
N LEU A 95 -8.18 -2.65 22.44
CA LEU A 95 -7.43 -2.20 21.26
C LEU A 95 -8.15 -1.11 20.47
N ARG A 96 -9.32 -0.63 20.95
CA ARG A 96 -10.09 0.43 20.28
C ARG A 96 -9.70 1.84 20.74
N ASP A 97 -8.43 2.04 21.02
CA ASP A 97 -7.85 3.36 21.23
C ASP A 97 -7.76 4.14 19.91
N LEU A 98 -7.30 5.39 19.96
CA LEU A 98 -7.18 6.24 18.77
C LEU A 98 -6.24 5.59 17.73
N HIS A 99 -5.16 4.99 18.22
CA HIS A 99 -4.19 4.25 17.42
C HIS A 99 -4.85 3.08 16.67
N GLY A 100 -5.50 2.17 17.39
CA GLY A 100 -6.13 0.98 16.83
C GLY A 100 -7.30 1.28 15.91
N LYS A 101 -8.09 2.32 16.18
CA LYS A 101 -9.15 2.79 15.27
C LYS A 101 -8.57 3.31 13.95
N SER A 102 -7.50 4.11 14.02
CA SER A 102 -6.83 4.64 12.83
C SER A 102 -6.19 3.52 12.01
N LEU A 103 -5.61 2.52 12.68
CA LEU A 103 -5.04 1.33 12.04
C LEU A 103 -6.12 0.49 11.35
N ALA A 104 -7.24 0.25 12.02
CA ALA A 104 -8.36 -0.47 11.44
C ALA A 104 -8.91 0.23 10.18
N CYS A 105 -9.01 1.56 10.19
CA CYS A 105 -9.44 2.33 9.02
C CYS A 105 -8.41 2.22 7.87
N HIS A 106 -7.12 2.39 8.16
CA HIS A 106 -6.05 2.24 7.17
C HIS A 106 -6.09 0.86 6.49
N VAL A 107 -6.14 -0.21 7.28
CA VAL A 107 -6.17 -1.60 6.80
C VAL A 107 -7.47 -1.92 6.04
N SER A 108 -8.60 -1.30 6.42
CA SER A 108 -9.87 -1.45 5.70
C SER A 108 -9.80 -0.86 4.30
N CYS A 109 -9.30 0.38 4.18
CA CYS A 109 -9.11 1.04 2.89
C CYS A 109 -8.16 0.23 1.99
N LEU A 110 -7.10 -0.34 2.58
CA LEU A 110 -6.13 -1.15 1.83
C LEU A 110 -6.73 -2.47 1.34
N ALA A 111 -7.57 -3.12 2.16
CA ALA A 111 -8.29 -4.32 1.75
C ALA A 111 -9.25 -4.03 0.59
N VAL A 112 -9.99 -2.91 0.64
CA VAL A 112 -10.86 -2.49 -0.47
C VAL A 112 -10.01 -2.24 -1.72
N ALA A 113 -8.93 -1.47 -1.63
CA ALA A 113 -8.06 -1.21 -2.77
C ALA A 113 -7.54 -2.52 -3.41
N TYR A 114 -7.10 -3.48 -2.60
CA TYR A 114 -6.54 -4.75 -3.10
C TYR A 114 -7.57 -5.66 -3.75
N VAL A 115 -8.80 -5.71 -3.22
CA VAL A 115 -9.90 -6.48 -3.83
C VAL A 115 -10.25 -5.94 -5.21
N PHE A 116 -10.46 -4.62 -5.32
CA PHE A 116 -10.83 -4.01 -6.60
C PHE A 116 -9.66 -4.04 -7.60
N LEU A 117 -8.43 -3.82 -7.14
CA LEU A 117 -7.23 -3.91 -7.97
C LEU A 117 -7.05 -5.32 -8.54
N ALA A 118 -7.18 -6.37 -7.71
CA ALA A 118 -7.12 -7.75 -8.17
C ALA A 118 -8.27 -8.08 -9.14
N ALA A 119 -9.47 -7.55 -8.93
CA ALA A 119 -10.60 -7.76 -9.82
C ALA A 119 -10.36 -7.17 -11.22
N VAL A 120 -9.84 -5.94 -11.31
CA VAL A 120 -9.47 -5.31 -12.59
C VAL A 120 -8.34 -6.08 -13.27
N GLN A 121 -7.32 -6.53 -12.52
CA GLN A 121 -6.19 -7.29 -13.09
C GLN A 121 -6.59 -8.68 -13.64
N LEU A 122 -7.60 -9.34 -13.06
CA LEU A 122 -8.01 -10.69 -13.47
C LEU A 122 -9.08 -10.72 -14.56
N VAL A 123 -9.98 -9.74 -14.56
CA VAL A 123 -11.23 -9.79 -15.35
C VAL A 123 -11.40 -8.53 -16.21
N GLY A 124 -10.48 -7.56 -16.14
CA GLY A 124 -10.57 -6.25 -16.78
C GLY A 124 -10.93 -6.29 -18.27
N ASP A 125 -10.37 -7.23 -19.04
CA ASP A 125 -10.61 -7.37 -20.48
C ASP A 125 -12.06 -7.72 -20.84
N SER A 126 -12.80 -8.29 -19.88
CA SER A 126 -14.21 -8.67 -20.06
C SER A 126 -15.20 -7.73 -19.38
N MET A 127 -14.71 -6.69 -18.70
CA MET A 127 -15.54 -5.73 -17.99
C MET A 127 -16.13 -4.69 -18.96
N ASN A 128 -17.36 -4.26 -18.67
CA ASN A 128 -17.93 -3.08 -19.31
C ASN A 128 -17.10 -1.83 -18.93
N GLU A 129 -16.90 -0.92 -19.86
CA GLU A 129 -16.18 0.36 -19.70
C GLU A 129 -16.69 1.16 -18.49
N ASP A 130 -18.02 1.22 -18.28
CA ASP A 130 -18.63 1.91 -17.15
C ASP A 130 -18.21 1.31 -15.79
N ILE A 131 -18.16 -0.03 -15.72
CA ILE A 131 -17.78 -0.77 -14.50
C ILE A 131 -16.29 -0.63 -14.24
N CYS A 132 -15.47 -0.75 -15.29
CA CYS A 132 -14.03 -0.57 -15.21
C CYS A 132 -13.67 0.83 -14.70
N THR A 133 -14.33 1.85 -15.25
CA THR A 133 -14.18 3.25 -14.82
C THR A 133 -14.61 3.44 -13.37
N ALA A 134 -15.75 2.89 -12.96
CA ALA A 134 -16.20 2.95 -11.56
C ALA A 134 -15.19 2.29 -10.60
N PHE A 135 -14.62 1.13 -10.97
CA PHE A 135 -13.62 0.43 -10.17
C PHE A 135 -12.33 1.25 -10.06
N ALA A 136 -11.89 1.91 -11.13
CA ALA A 136 -10.75 2.81 -11.09
C ALA A 136 -10.92 3.93 -10.06
N PHE A 137 -12.11 4.55 -9.98
CA PHE A 137 -12.41 5.54 -8.95
C PHE A 137 -12.37 4.98 -7.53
N VAL A 138 -12.92 3.77 -7.31
CA VAL A 138 -12.89 3.09 -6.00
C VAL A 138 -11.46 2.78 -5.57
N ILE A 139 -10.61 2.29 -6.49
CA ILE A 139 -9.20 2.01 -6.25
C ILE A 139 -8.48 3.30 -5.85
N HIS A 140 -8.65 4.36 -6.65
CA HIS A 140 -7.99 5.64 -6.42
C HIS A 140 -8.37 6.26 -5.06
N PHE A 141 -9.67 6.35 -4.78
CA PHE A 141 -10.18 6.88 -3.51
C PHE A 141 -9.65 6.06 -2.32
N SER A 142 -9.67 4.73 -2.43
CA SER A 142 -9.20 3.83 -1.37
C SER A 142 -7.71 4.02 -1.07
N PHE A 143 -6.84 4.14 -2.08
CA PHE A 143 -5.41 4.40 -1.86
C PHE A 143 -5.15 5.78 -1.26
N VAL A 144 -5.83 6.83 -1.72
CA VAL A 144 -5.71 8.17 -1.11
C VAL A 144 -6.14 8.15 0.35
N ALA A 145 -7.23 7.45 0.68
CA ALA A 145 -7.66 7.25 2.05
C ALA A 145 -6.62 6.47 2.88
N CYS A 146 -5.99 5.43 2.32
CA CYS A 146 -4.90 4.70 2.98
C CYS A 146 -3.77 5.64 3.40
N PHE A 147 -3.32 6.52 2.49
CA PHE A 147 -2.27 7.49 2.78
C PHE A 147 -2.69 8.51 3.83
N PHE A 148 -3.93 8.99 3.78
CA PHE A 148 -4.47 9.88 4.81
C PHE A 148 -4.40 9.22 6.20
N TRP A 149 -4.90 7.99 6.34
CA TRP A 149 -4.87 7.28 7.62
C TRP A 149 -3.45 6.92 8.07
N LEU A 150 -2.54 6.65 7.13
CA LEU A 150 -1.12 6.45 7.43
C LEU A 150 -0.51 7.72 8.05
N ASN A 151 -0.85 8.90 7.53
CA ASN A 151 -0.43 10.16 8.13
C ASN A 151 -1.00 10.35 9.54
N VAL A 152 -2.28 10.02 9.75
CA VAL A 152 -2.92 10.06 11.08
C VAL A 152 -2.20 9.12 12.07
N LEU A 153 -1.85 7.91 11.65
CA LEU A 153 -1.09 6.95 12.46
C LEU A 153 0.29 7.47 12.85
N CYS A 154 0.99 8.13 11.92
CA CYS A 154 2.28 8.75 12.19
C CYS A 154 2.15 9.88 13.23
N ILE A 155 1.12 10.72 13.11
CA ILE A 155 0.84 11.82 14.04
C ILE A 155 0.47 11.29 15.44
N ASP A 156 -0.42 10.30 15.52
CA ASP A 156 -0.82 9.66 16.78
C ASP A 156 0.37 9.01 17.49
N THR A 157 1.18 8.24 16.75
CA THR A 157 2.39 7.62 17.30
C THR A 157 3.36 8.69 17.83
N TRP A 158 3.59 9.76 17.06
CA TRP A 158 4.40 10.90 17.50
C TRP A 158 3.87 11.55 18.78
N TRP A 159 2.57 11.79 18.86
CA TRP A 159 1.94 12.35 20.05
C TRP A 159 2.16 11.47 21.28
N ASN A 160 2.00 10.15 21.14
CA ASN A 160 2.25 9.17 22.19
C ASN A 160 3.72 9.15 22.64
N VAL A 161 4.69 9.29 21.72
CA VAL A 161 6.12 9.43 22.06
C VAL A 161 6.36 10.66 22.94
N ARG A 162 5.81 11.79 22.50
CA ARG A 162 5.99 13.10 23.15
C ARG A 162 5.39 13.10 24.56
N ALA A 163 4.24 12.47 24.75
CA ALA A 163 3.61 12.34 26.06
C ALA A 163 4.48 11.51 27.02
N ASN A 164 4.97 10.34 26.58
CA ASN A 164 5.79 9.45 27.41
C ASN A 164 7.17 10.03 27.76
N THR A 165 7.83 10.69 26.81
CA THR A 165 9.12 11.36 27.05
C THR A 165 9.00 12.51 28.04
N ARG A 166 7.92 13.30 27.98
CA ARG A 166 7.63 14.35 28.96
C ARG A 166 7.37 13.79 30.36
N PHE A 167 6.69 12.65 30.48
CA PHE A 167 6.44 11.99 31.77
C PHE A 167 7.72 11.50 32.44
N LEU A 168 8.59 10.80 31.70
CA LEU A 168 9.85 10.25 32.23
C LEU A 168 10.85 11.33 32.67
N TRP A 169 10.81 12.51 32.03
CA TRP A 169 11.63 13.66 32.41
C TRP A 169 11.07 14.46 33.60
N SER A 170 9.81 14.24 33.99
CA SER A 170 9.17 14.92 35.12
C SER A 170 9.50 14.31 36.50
N SER A 171 10.28 13.22 36.55
CA SER A 171 10.64 12.54 37.80
C SER A 171 11.93 13.07 38.47
N ALA A 172 12.56 14.12 37.94
CA ALA A 172 13.73 14.76 38.55
C ALA A 172 13.31 15.98 39.40
N PRO A 173 13.83 16.14 40.63
CA PRO A 173 13.59 17.34 41.43
C PRO A 173 14.22 18.55 40.73
N VAL A 174 13.42 19.60 40.57
CA VAL A 174 13.74 20.80 39.79
C VAL A 174 14.79 21.63 40.51
N GLU A 175 15.92 21.90 39.83
CA GLU A 175 16.79 23.03 40.14
C GLU A 175 16.99 23.89 38.89
N GLU A 176 17.14 25.19 39.14
CA GLU A 176 16.81 26.29 38.25
C GLU A 176 17.82 26.55 37.11
N ASN A 177 17.25 26.89 35.95
CA ASN A 177 17.72 27.85 34.94
C ASN A 177 18.42 27.41 33.64
N TYR A 178 17.86 28.04 32.59
CA TYR A 178 18.38 28.43 31.28
C TYR A 178 18.10 27.50 30.07
N TYR A 179 17.16 28.00 29.25
CA TYR A 179 16.62 27.51 27.97
C TYR A 179 15.62 26.34 28.00
N MET A 180 14.39 26.60 28.46
CA MET A 180 13.13 26.24 27.77
C MET A 180 11.95 26.64 28.65
N GLY A 181 11.22 27.68 28.24
CA GLY A 181 10.09 28.21 28.99
C GLY A 181 8.87 27.28 28.90
N TYR A 182 8.59 26.57 29.98
CA TYR A 182 7.28 25.96 30.25
C TYR A 182 6.58 26.87 31.27
N THR A 183 5.35 27.30 30.98
CA THR A 183 4.51 28.00 31.98
C THR A 183 3.57 26.99 32.60
N ARG A 184 3.60 26.89 33.93
CA ARG A 184 2.76 26.00 34.72
C ARG A 184 1.53 26.80 35.16
N LEU A 185 0.36 26.50 34.58
CA LEU A 185 -0.93 26.91 35.14
C LEU A 185 -1.68 25.64 35.57
N ASP A 186 -2.05 25.58 36.85
CA ASP A 186 -3.01 24.59 37.39
C ASP A 186 -2.72 23.12 37.08
N GLY A 187 -1.44 22.74 37.02
CA GLY A 187 -1.03 21.35 36.79
C GLY A 187 -1.06 20.91 35.32
N GLU A 188 -1.46 21.79 34.40
CA GLU A 188 -1.33 21.55 32.96
C GLU A 188 -0.07 22.25 32.42
N VAL A 189 0.79 21.46 31.77
CA VAL A 189 2.02 21.96 31.13
C VAL A 189 1.70 22.30 29.69
N LEU A 190 1.42 23.57 29.40
CA LEU A 190 1.17 24.05 28.05
C LEU A 190 2.49 24.40 27.36
N MET A 191 2.79 23.68 26.28
CA MET A 191 3.92 23.98 25.40
C MET A 191 3.53 25.03 24.35
N GLN A 192 4.47 25.93 24.04
CA GLN A 192 4.26 26.97 23.02
C GLN A 192 4.35 26.39 21.60
N LYS A 193 3.24 26.50 20.83
CA LYS A 193 3.04 25.94 19.46
C LYS A 193 4.17 26.21 18.45
N ALA A 194 4.89 27.33 18.56
CA ALA A 194 5.94 27.72 17.60
C ALA A 194 7.20 26.82 17.66
N THR A 195 7.57 26.36 18.85
CA THR A 195 8.72 25.45 19.06
C THR A 195 8.36 24.03 18.65
N GLU A 196 7.09 23.64 18.77
CA GLU A 196 6.57 22.35 18.31
C GLU A 196 6.68 22.20 16.79
N ARG A 197 6.40 23.27 16.04
CA ARG A 197 6.44 23.28 14.57
C ARG A 197 7.85 23.11 13.99
N LYS A 198 8.86 23.74 14.61
CA LYS A 198 10.26 23.65 14.15
C LYS A 198 10.88 22.27 14.40
N VAL A 199 10.55 21.67 15.55
CA VAL A 199 11.01 20.33 15.92
C VAL A 199 10.30 19.26 15.07
N PHE A 200 9.01 19.43 14.79
CA PHE A 200 8.25 18.60 13.85
C PHE A 200 8.86 18.62 12.44
N ILE A 201 9.13 19.81 11.89
CA ILE A 201 9.77 19.94 10.57
C ILE A 201 11.15 19.27 10.55
N PHE A 202 11.96 19.45 11.60
CA PHE A 202 13.30 18.85 11.67
C PHE A 202 13.28 17.31 11.74
N TYR A 203 12.40 16.71 12.56
CA TYR A 203 12.29 15.24 12.66
C TYR A 203 11.57 14.59 11.48
N SER A 204 10.58 15.26 10.89
CA SER A 204 9.95 14.83 9.64
C SER A 204 10.91 14.87 8.46
N LEU A 205 11.88 15.81 8.43
CA LEU A 205 12.96 15.83 7.44
C LEU A 205 14.04 14.77 7.73
N TYR A 206 14.35 14.53 9.01
CA TYR A 206 15.32 13.54 9.46
C TYR A 206 14.92 12.08 9.20
N ALA A 207 13.61 11.79 9.16
CA ALA A 207 13.09 10.49 8.75
C ALA A 207 13.43 10.13 7.29
N TRP A 208 13.86 11.08 6.45
CA TRP A 208 14.24 10.87 5.04
C TRP A 208 15.76 10.72 4.81
N CYS A 209 16.41 9.84 5.59
CA CYS A 209 17.73 9.23 5.30
C CYS A 209 19.01 10.12 5.31
N LEU A 210 19.42 10.64 6.48
CA LEU A 210 20.85 10.96 6.75
C LEU A 210 21.30 10.40 8.12
N PRO A 211 22.57 9.95 8.28
CA PRO A 211 22.98 9.09 9.38
C PRO A 211 23.18 9.83 10.71
N VAL A 212 22.86 9.11 11.79
CA VAL A 212 22.71 9.62 13.15
C VAL A 212 24.06 9.78 13.86
N ARG A 213 24.29 10.95 14.47
CA ARG A 213 25.28 11.09 15.54
C ARG A 213 24.62 10.66 16.86
N LYS A 214 25.22 9.66 17.51
CA LYS A 214 24.77 8.97 18.72
C LYS A 214 24.29 9.95 19.81
N GLN A 215 23.03 9.84 20.23
CA GLN A 215 22.53 10.46 21.46
C GLN A 215 21.94 9.36 22.36
N ASN A 216 22.51 9.20 23.55
CA ASN A 216 22.12 8.20 24.54
C ASN A 216 20.79 8.62 25.17
N PHE A 217 19.68 8.15 24.61
CA PHE A 217 18.38 8.13 25.29
C PHE A 217 17.93 6.67 25.36
N ASN A 218 17.49 6.22 26.54
CA ASN A 218 16.73 4.98 26.68
C ASN A 218 15.34 5.18 26.06
N ILE A 219 15.30 5.25 24.73
CA ILE A 219 14.09 5.14 23.92
C ILE A 219 13.56 3.72 24.15
N SER A 220 12.28 3.58 24.51
CA SER A 220 11.69 2.25 24.66
C SER A 220 11.84 1.52 23.32
N THR A 221 12.46 0.35 23.36
CA THR A 221 12.70 -0.51 22.18
C THR A 221 11.40 -0.84 21.43
N VAL A 222 10.27 -0.79 22.13
CA VAL A 222 8.91 -0.92 21.60
C VAL A 222 8.56 0.22 20.64
N LEU A 223 8.90 1.46 21.00
CA LEU A 223 8.57 2.63 20.21
C LEU A 223 9.47 2.78 18.97
N PHE A 224 10.76 2.50 19.11
CA PHE A 224 11.68 2.43 17.98
C PHE A 224 11.21 1.39 16.97
N ARG A 225 10.74 0.23 17.45
CA ARG A 225 10.15 -0.82 16.60
C ARG A 225 8.89 -0.32 15.89
N MET A 226 7.92 0.27 16.59
CA MET A 226 6.68 0.77 15.95
C MET A 226 6.96 1.81 14.86
N CYS A 227 7.81 2.81 15.11
CA CYS A 227 8.14 3.84 14.13
C CYS A 227 8.94 3.30 12.94
N PHE A 228 9.94 2.45 13.20
CA PHE A 228 10.74 1.83 12.13
C PHE A 228 9.89 0.90 11.27
N THR A 229 8.95 0.18 11.88
CA THR A 229 8.03 -0.69 11.17
C THR A 229 7.00 0.08 10.35
N LEU A 230 6.41 1.16 10.88
CA LEU A 230 5.50 2.06 10.12
C LEU A 230 6.23 2.73 8.94
N PHE A 231 7.43 3.24 9.15
CA PHE A 231 8.21 3.92 8.11
C PHE A 231 8.76 2.94 7.06
N GLY A 232 9.32 1.81 7.50
CA GLY A 232 9.96 0.84 6.62
C GLY A 232 8.98 0.01 5.80
N VAL A 233 7.89 -0.48 6.43
CA VAL A 233 6.95 -1.39 5.76
C VAL A 233 5.90 -0.64 4.96
N MET A 234 5.50 0.56 5.39
CA MET A 234 4.51 1.34 4.65
C MET A 234 5.20 2.41 3.80
N GLY A 235 6.04 3.25 4.39
CA GLY A 235 6.66 4.38 3.68
C GLY A 235 7.58 3.99 2.53
N ILE A 236 8.55 3.09 2.77
CA ILE A 236 9.52 2.69 1.74
C ILE A 236 8.85 1.98 0.58
N ASN A 237 7.89 1.09 0.85
CA ASN A 237 7.15 0.37 -0.20
C ASN A 237 6.42 1.34 -1.15
N TRP A 238 5.73 2.35 -0.62
CA TRP A 238 5.06 3.34 -1.48
C TRP A 238 6.05 4.22 -2.25
N ILE A 239 7.20 4.55 -1.64
CA ILE A 239 8.25 5.30 -2.34
C ILE A 239 8.81 4.49 -3.50
N THR A 240 9.04 3.18 -3.31
CA THR A 240 9.54 2.30 -4.38
C THR A 240 8.54 2.16 -5.54
N GLU A 241 7.23 2.18 -5.28
CA GLU A 241 6.20 2.18 -6.34
C GLU A 241 6.20 3.48 -7.16
N VAL A 242 6.40 4.62 -6.50
CA VAL A 242 6.50 5.91 -7.23
C VAL A 242 7.77 5.94 -8.07
N ILE A 243 8.87 5.42 -7.54
CA ILE A 243 10.14 5.34 -8.29
C ILE A 243 10.02 4.34 -9.44
N SER A 244 9.38 3.19 -9.25
CA SER A 244 9.19 2.21 -10.34
C SER A 244 8.41 2.81 -11.50
N TRP A 245 7.33 3.53 -11.20
CA TRP A 245 6.57 4.29 -12.19
C TRP A 245 7.39 5.40 -12.88
N ALA A 246 8.17 6.17 -12.11
CA ALA A 246 8.87 7.36 -12.62
C ALA A 246 10.18 7.03 -13.38
N ALA A 247 10.93 6.04 -12.91
CA ALA A 247 12.24 5.69 -13.47
C ALA A 247 12.13 4.77 -14.69
N GLY A 248 11.06 3.97 -14.78
CA GLY A 248 10.96 2.90 -15.76
C GLY A 248 12.12 1.91 -15.62
N GLY A 249 12.42 1.16 -16.69
CA GLY A 249 13.50 0.18 -16.72
C GLY A 249 12.99 -1.26 -16.74
N PRO A 250 13.90 -2.25 -16.78
CA PRO A 250 13.53 -3.64 -16.93
C PRO A 250 12.83 -4.21 -15.69
N ASP A 251 11.74 -4.95 -15.90
CA ASP A 251 10.80 -5.43 -14.86
C ASP A 251 11.45 -6.20 -13.71
N TYR A 252 12.60 -6.84 -13.94
CA TYR A 252 13.29 -7.60 -12.89
C TYR A 252 13.79 -6.74 -11.73
N LEU A 253 14.00 -5.42 -11.96
CA LEU A 253 14.44 -4.49 -10.91
C LEU A 253 13.34 -4.25 -9.86
N TRP A 254 12.08 -4.29 -10.29
CA TRP A 254 10.92 -3.98 -9.46
C TRP A 254 10.25 -5.23 -8.89
N TYR A 255 10.57 -6.42 -9.40
CA TYR A 255 10.00 -7.68 -8.93
C TYR A 255 10.08 -7.87 -7.40
N PHE A 256 11.20 -7.52 -6.78
CA PHE A 256 11.35 -7.63 -5.32
C PHE A 256 10.39 -6.70 -4.56
N THR A 257 10.25 -5.45 -5.02
CA THR A 257 9.38 -4.46 -4.39
C THR A 257 7.91 -4.81 -4.61
N ASP A 258 7.54 -5.27 -5.81
CA ASP A 258 6.19 -5.70 -6.15
C ASP A 258 5.75 -6.91 -5.31
N VAL A 259 6.65 -7.88 -5.11
CA VAL A 259 6.39 -9.04 -4.24
C VAL A 259 6.16 -8.59 -2.80
N ILE A 260 6.95 -7.65 -2.27
CA ILE A 260 6.72 -7.11 -0.92
C ILE A 260 5.37 -6.39 -0.84
N ASN A 261 5.01 -5.62 -1.86
CA ASN A 261 3.75 -4.89 -1.93
C ASN A 261 2.53 -5.85 -1.95
N THR A 262 2.61 -6.92 -2.75
CA THR A 262 1.56 -7.95 -2.79
C THR A 262 1.42 -8.70 -1.46
N LEU A 263 2.51 -8.86 -0.70
CA LEU A 263 2.53 -9.50 0.63
C LEU A 263 2.27 -8.53 1.79
N GLN A 264 2.04 -7.25 1.52
CA GLN A 264 1.91 -6.21 2.54
C GLN A 264 0.85 -6.54 3.60
N GLY A 265 -0.26 -7.17 3.22
CA GLY A 265 -1.30 -7.58 4.17
C GLY A 265 -0.85 -8.65 5.17
N ILE A 266 -0.05 -9.61 4.72
CA ILE A 266 0.55 -10.65 5.59
C ILE A 266 1.55 -10.01 6.55
N ILE A 267 2.37 -9.08 6.03
CA ILE A 267 3.37 -8.37 6.83
C ILE A 267 2.70 -7.54 7.93
N ILE A 268 1.67 -6.76 7.60
CA ILE A 268 0.87 -5.97 8.56
C ILE A 268 0.30 -6.87 9.65
N PHE A 269 -0.31 -8.00 9.28
CA PHE A 269 -0.86 -8.95 10.25
C PHE A 269 0.22 -9.48 11.20
N GLY A 270 1.38 -9.87 10.65
CA GLY A 270 2.52 -10.34 11.44
C GLY A 270 3.03 -9.30 12.44
N ILE A 271 3.05 -8.03 12.06
CA ILE A 271 3.52 -6.94 12.91
C ILE A 271 2.50 -6.60 13.99
N PHE A 272 1.24 -6.38 13.61
CA PHE A 272 0.25 -5.75 14.49
C PHE A 272 -0.63 -6.76 15.24
N VAL A 273 -0.81 -7.97 14.72
CA VAL A 273 -1.66 -9.01 15.36
C VAL A 273 -0.82 -10.02 16.13
N LEU A 274 0.34 -10.43 15.59
CA LEU A 274 1.23 -11.38 16.27
C LEU A 274 2.11 -10.72 17.34
N GLU A 275 1.98 -9.40 17.54
CA GLU A 275 2.55 -8.69 18.67
C GLU A 275 2.14 -9.37 19.99
N PRO A 276 3.08 -9.69 20.92
CA PRO A 276 2.79 -10.46 22.13
C PRO A 276 1.57 -9.97 22.91
N ARG A 277 1.44 -8.65 23.10
CA ARG A 277 0.30 -8.03 23.79
C ARG A 277 -1.04 -8.32 23.10
N VAL A 278 -1.10 -8.13 21.78
CA VAL A 278 -2.32 -8.33 20.99
C VAL A 278 -2.64 -9.82 20.88
N ARG A 279 -1.65 -10.66 20.62
CA ARG A 279 -1.80 -12.12 20.56
C ARG A 279 -2.34 -12.69 21.87
N ASP A 280 -1.88 -12.20 23.01
CA ASP A 280 -2.36 -12.66 24.31
C ASP A 280 -3.82 -12.22 24.55
N LEU A 281 -4.19 -11.00 24.17
CA LEU A 281 -5.59 -10.55 24.19
C LEU A 281 -6.48 -11.39 23.27
N VAL A 282 -6.04 -11.66 22.04
CA VAL A 282 -6.76 -12.53 21.08
C VAL A 282 -6.95 -13.93 21.67
N ARG A 283 -5.91 -14.51 22.26
CA ARG A 283 -5.96 -15.85 22.86
C ARG A 283 -6.88 -15.92 24.07
N LEU A 284 -6.93 -14.87 24.89
CA LEU A 284 -7.69 -14.86 26.13
C LEU A 284 -9.17 -14.47 25.93
N GLN A 285 -9.46 -13.58 24.99
CA GLN A 285 -10.81 -13.02 24.82
C GLN A 285 -11.52 -13.51 23.55
N LEU A 286 -10.80 -13.55 22.43
CA LEU A 286 -11.39 -13.84 21.12
C LEU A 286 -11.46 -15.36 20.87
N TRP A 287 -10.39 -16.08 21.20
CA TRP A 287 -10.31 -17.53 20.99
C TRP A 287 -11.39 -18.34 21.73
N PRO A 288 -11.77 -18.05 22.98
CA PRO A 288 -12.87 -18.74 23.64
C PRO A 288 -14.19 -18.56 22.89
N LYS A 289 -14.51 -17.33 22.46
CA LYS A 289 -15.73 -17.02 21.69
C LYS A 289 -15.74 -17.72 20.33
N ILE A 290 -14.61 -17.73 19.62
CA ILE A 290 -14.47 -18.44 18.34
C ILE A 290 -14.60 -19.94 18.56
N SER A 291 -13.91 -20.50 19.56
CA SER A 291 -13.98 -21.93 19.86
C SER A 291 -15.38 -22.36 20.27
N GLU A 292 -16.15 -21.50 20.96
CA GLU A 292 -17.54 -21.76 21.28
C GLU A 292 -18.41 -21.78 20.01
N ILE A 293 -18.26 -20.83 19.09
CA ILE A 293 -18.97 -20.81 17.81
C ILE A 293 -18.62 -22.04 16.97
N VAL A 294 -17.33 -22.34 16.83
CA VAL A 294 -16.84 -23.51 16.06
C VAL A 294 -17.31 -24.81 16.69
N CYS A 295 -17.25 -24.95 18.02
CA CYS A 295 -17.80 -26.12 18.73
C CYS A 295 -19.33 -26.19 18.67
N LYS A 296 -20.04 -25.06 18.61
CA LYS A 296 -21.49 -25.02 18.44
C LYS A 296 -21.89 -25.45 17.03
N CYS A 297 -21.14 -25.06 15.99
CA CYS A 297 -21.24 -25.62 14.64
C CYS A 297 -20.89 -27.12 14.61
N ARG A 298 -19.98 -27.58 15.47
CA ARG A 298 -19.62 -29.01 15.63
C ARG A 298 -20.59 -29.81 16.50
N ARG A 299 -21.51 -29.16 17.22
CA ARG A 299 -22.45 -29.79 18.19
C ARG A 299 -23.66 -30.49 17.57
N ASN A 300 -23.64 -30.71 16.24
CA ASN A 300 -24.36 -31.81 15.61
C ASN A 300 -23.66 -33.18 15.80
N GLN A 301 -22.59 -33.26 16.61
CA GLN A 301 -21.96 -34.51 17.08
C GLN A 301 -21.63 -34.39 18.60
N PRO A 302 -21.68 -35.49 19.39
CA PRO A 302 -21.74 -35.43 20.84
C PRO A 302 -20.38 -35.17 21.54
N LYS A 303 -20.40 -34.16 22.42
CA LYS A 303 -19.63 -33.86 23.65
C LYS A 303 -18.12 -34.21 23.76
N ALA A 304 -17.32 -33.17 24.03
CA ALA A 304 -16.42 -33.09 25.19
C ALA A 304 -16.25 -31.62 25.63
N MET A 305 -16.50 -31.32 26.90
CA MET A 305 -16.43 -29.97 27.49
C MET A 305 -15.10 -29.81 28.21
N VAL A 306 -14.24 -28.90 27.74
CA VAL A 306 -13.03 -28.50 28.46
C VAL A 306 -13.29 -27.12 29.08
N LEU A 307 -13.38 -27.08 30.42
CA LEU A 307 -13.45 -25.84 31.20
C LEU A 307 -12.11 -25.08 31.06
N TYR A 308 -12.15 -23.80 30.66
CA TYR A 308 -11.03 -22.88 30.86
C TYR A 308 -11.39 -21.83 31.92
N LYS A 309 -10.42 -21.54 32.78
CA LYS A 309 -10.54 -20.83 34.06
C LYS A 309 -10.40 -19.30 33.84
N SER A 310 -11.40 -18.56 34.34
CA SER A 310 -11.52 -17.12 34.75
C SER A 310 -10.65 -15.99 34.14
N PRO A 311 -11.22 -14.79 33.84
CA PRO A 311 -10.60 -13.66 33.13
C PRO A 311 -9.94 -12.56 34.01
N GLU A 312 -9.21 -12.89 35.09
CA GLU A 312 -8.60 -11.85 35.95
C GLU A 312 -7.31 -11.22 35.37
N LYS A 313 -6.57 -11.92 34.50
CA LYS A 313 -5.26 -11.44 33.98
C LYS A 313 -5.31 -10.36 32.90
N ALA A 314 -6.46 -10.08 32.29
CA ALA A 314 -6.54 -9.09 31.20
C ALA A 314 -6.44 -7.64 31.72
N ARG A 315 -6.76 -7.39 32.99
CA ARG A 315 -6.75 -6.04 33.58
C ARG A 315 -5.34 -5.57 33.98
N ASP A 316 -4.45 -6.50 34.31
CA ASP A 316 -3.08 -6.18 34.75
C ASP A 316 -2.12 -5.85 33.60
N ILE A 317 -2.50 -6.12 32.34
CA ILE A 317 -1.72 -5.78 31.13
C ILE A 317 -2.18 -4.44 30.51
N ALA A 318 -3.27 -3.86 31.01
CA ALA A 318 -3.86 -2.62 30.51
C ALA A 318 -3.43 -1.36 31.27
N ASN A 319 -2.76 -1.52 32.43
CA ASN A 319 -2.16 -0.45 33.23
C ASN A 319 -0.63 -0.46 33.06
#